data_AF-A0AAW2BZQ3-F1
#
_entry.id   AF-A0AAW2BZQ3-F1
#
_cell.length_a   1.000
_cell.length_b   1.000
_cell.length_c   1.000
_cell.angle_alpha   90.00
_cell.angle_beta   90.00
_cell.angle_gamma   90.00
#
_symmetry.space_group_name_H-M   'P 1'
#
loop_
_entity.id
_entity.type
_entity.pdbx_description
1 polymer ?
#
loop_
_entity_poly.entity_id
_entity_poly.type
_entity_poly.pdbx_seq_one_letter_code
_entity_poly.pdbx_strand_id
1 'polypeptide(L)'
;MEDITKSWTKLSLSEKEGDKLDLSKKKKSQGFVLAAKFYTRRSVNLEAIAKTFRTLWHTKHRFEVSEVGDNRLLFAFKMVEDVEKVLLGEPWSFDRHIVVFQRYDTSTPIEELEFNKVSFWIQIHNLPYSLLTTDVAISLGEFIGKVFIPKDTAEMRGGNFMRVRVNINISEPLCRGKRVMFDEHNDGWVSFMYERLPNICYWCGHLTHDDKDCGIWLRSGGSLSNNEQQFGPWI
;
A
#
# COMPACT_ATOMS: atom_id res chain seq x y z
N MET A 1 13.34 -23.06 8.00
CA MET A 1 14.03 -22.98 6.70
C MET A 1 15.29 -22.17 6.99
N GLU A 2 16.45 -22.81 7.11
CA GLU A 2 17.70 -22.10 7.43
C GLU A 2 18.02 -21.10 6.31
N ASP A 3 18.38 -19.89 6.73
CA ASP A 3 18.70 -18.73 5.92
C ASP A 3 19.89 -19.02 4.99
N ILE A 4 19.61 -19.30 3.71
CA ILE A 4 20.59 -19.71 2.67
C ILE A 4 21.74 -18.69 2.58
N THR A 5 21.49 -17.42 2.92
CA THR A 5 22.48 -16.34 2.87
C THR A 5 23.63 -16.50 3.86
N LYS A 6 23.44 -17.24 4.96
CA LYS A 6 24.48 -17.52 5.97
C LYS A 6 25.17 -18.87 5.80
N SER A 7 24.71 -19.69 4.84
CA SER A 7 25.20 -21.06 4.62
C SER A 7 26.66 -21.14 4.18
N TRP A 8 27.22 -20.08 3.60
CA TRP A 8 28.62 -20.08 3.14
C TRP A 8 29.62 -20.18 4.30
N THR A 9 29.22 -19.81 5.52
CA THR A 9 30.07 -19.94 6.72
C THR A 9 30.40 -21.40 7.09
N LYS A 10 29.63 -22.37 6.57
CA LYS A 10 29.86 -23.80 6.73
C LYS A 10 30.70 -24.41 5.58
N LEU A 11 31.08 -23.61 4.57
CA LEU A 11 31.84 -24.08 3.41
C LEU A 11 33.35 -23.95 3.65
N SER A 12 34.11 -24.95 3.20
CA SER A 12 35.56 -24.83 3.04
C SER A 12 35.86 -24.20 1.67
N LEU A 13 36.05 -22.88 1.65
CA LEU A 13 36.33 -22.13 0.43
C LEU A 13 37.71 -22.49 -0.14
N SER A 14 37.79 -22.70 -1.45
CA SER A 14 39.06 -22.80 -2.17
C SER A 14 39.81 -21.46 -2.21
N GLU A 15 41.10 -21.46 -2.57
CA GLU A 15 41.90 -20.22 -2.69
C GLU A 15 41.26 -19.16 -3.59
N LYS A 16 40.56 -19.59 -4.66
CA LYS A 16 39.85 -18.70 -5.57
C LYS A 16 38.54 -18.15 -4.98
N GLU A 17 37.85 -18.93 -4.15
CA GLU A 17 36.58 -18.51 -3.52
C GLU A 17 36.81 -17.65 -2.27
N GLY A 18 37.95 -17.84 -1.60
CA GLY A 18 38.37 -17.00 -0.46
C GLY A 18 38.89 -15.62 -0.85
N ASP A 19 39.26 -15.43 -2.13
CA ASP A 19 39.70 -14.12 -2.63
C ASP A 19 38.53 -13.14 -2.68
N LYS A 20 38.62 -12.08 -1.88
CA LYS A 20 37.52 -11.14 -1.68
C LYS A 20 37.48 -10.14 -2.82
N LEU A 21 36.47 -10.25 -3.67
CA LEU A 21 36.18 -9.24 -4.68
C LEU A 21 35.58 -7.98 -4.03
N ASP A 22 36.37 -6.91 -3.92
CA ASP A 22 35.89 -5.60 -3.46
C ASP A 22 34.99 -4.92 -4.51
N LEU A 23 33.68 -5.06 -4.33
CA LEU A 23 32.66 -4.42 -5.15
C LEU A 23 32.22 -3.04 -4.63
N SER A 24 32.79 -2.55 -3.51
CA SER A 24 32.38 -1.27 -2.90
C SER A 24 32.54 -0.08 -3.85
N LYS A 25 33.51 -0.15 -4.76
CA LYS A 25 33.80 0.86 -5.79
C LYS A 25 32.95 0.73 -7.06
N LYS A 26 32.16 -0.34 -7.20
CA LYS A 26 31.24 -0.59 -8.33
C LYS A 26 29.78 -0.30 -7.97
N LYS A 27 29.51 0.50 -6.93
CA LYS A 27 28.15 0.96 -6.64
C LYS A 27 27.60 1.69 -7.86
N LYS A 28 26.51 1.17 -8.44
CA LYS A 28 25.70 1.94 -9.39
C LYS A 28 25.36 3.27 -8.71
N SER A 29 25.48 4.37 -9.46
CA SER A 29 25.05 5.71 -9.08
C SER A 29 23.76 5.64 -8.28
N GLN A 30 23.72 6.35 -7.15
CA GLN A 30 22.60 6.48 -6.21
C GLN A 30 21.27 6.62 -6.96
N GLY A 31 20.67 5.49 -7.30
CA GLY A 31 19.46 5.42 -8.10
C GLY A 31 18.29 5.64 -7.18
N PHE A 32 17.32 6.45 -7.60
CA PHE A 32 16.07 6.57 -6.87
C PHE A 32 15.26 5.30 -7.16
N VAL A 33 15.28 4.34 -6.24
CA VAL A 33 14.61 3.03 -6.43
C VAL A 33 13.37 2.94 -5.55
N LEU A 34 12.26 2.50 -6.15
CA LEU A 34 11.10 2.02 -5.42
C LEU A 34 11.03 0.51 -5.54
N ALA A 35 10.99 -0.18 -4.41
CA ALA A 35 10.53 -1.55 -4.38
C ALA A 35 9.00 -1.56 -4.33
N ALA A 36 8.38 -2.50 -5.02
CA ALA A 36 6.94 -2.65 -5.07
C ALA A 36 6.55 -4.10 -4.84
N LYS A 37 5.50 -4.35 -4.06
CA LYS A 37 4.86 -5.66 -3.92
C LYS A 37 3.44 -5.62 -4.47
N PHE A 38 3.12 -6.60 -5.32
CA PHE A 38 1.80 -6.79 -5.90
C PHE A 38 1.06 -7.85 -5.09
N TYR A 39 -0.05 -7.48 -4.47
CA TYR A 39 -0.87 -8.40 -3.66
C TYR A 39 -1.84 -9.18 -4.54
N THR A 40 -1.28 -10.04 -5.37
CA THR A 40 -2.01 -10.96 -6.24
C THR A 40 -1.39 -12.35 -6.14
N ARG A 41 -2.22 -13.39 -6.33
CA ARG A 41 -1.74 -14.79 -6.40
C ARG A 41 -1.16 -15.17 -7.75
N ARG A 42 -1.46 -14.40 -8.79
CA ARG A 42 -0.99 -14.68 -10.15
C ARG A 42 0.42 -14.14 -10.33
N SER A 43 1.21 -14.80 -11.17
CA SER A 43 2.50 -14.25 -11.61
C SER A 43 2.25 -12.95 -12.38
N VAL A 44 3.00 -11.91 -12.02
CA VAL A 44 2.88 -10.62 -12.68
C VAL A 44 3.62 -10.58 -14.01
N ASN A 45 3.02 -9.95 -15.04
CA ASN A 45 3.69 -9.75 -16.33
C ASN A 45 4.45 -8.41 -16.30
N LEU A 46 5.78 -8.48 -16.27
CA LEU A 46 6.66 -7.31 -16.17
C LEU A 46 6.45 -6.31 -17.32
N GLU A 47 6.28 -6.77 -18.55
CA GLU A 47 6.08 -5.89 -19.71
C GLU A 47 4.74 -5.15 -19.63
N ALA A 48 3.67 -5.86 -19.25
CA ALA A 48 2.35 -5.27 -19.05
C ALA A 48 2.37 -4.22 -17.93
N ILE A 49 3.02 -4.53 -16.80
CA ILE A 49 3.19 -3.60 -15.68
C ILE A 49 3.96 -2.36 -16.11
N ALA A 50 5.11 -2.56 -16.76
CA ALA A 50 5.96 -1.46 -17.20
C ALA A 50 5.23 -0.56 -18.20
N LYS A 51 4.45 -1.14 -19.12
CA LYS A 51 3.61 -0.39 -20.06
C LYS A 51 2.55 0.42 -19.33
N THR A 52 1.78 -0.21 -18.44
CA THR A 52 0.70 0.43 -17.67
C THR A 52 1.21 1.60 -16.83
N PHE A 53 2.24 1.39 -16.02
CA PHE A 53 2.74 2.44 -15.12
C PHE A 53 3.49 3.56 -15.85
N ARG A 54 4.14 3.29 -16.99
CA ARG A 54 4.70 4.36 -17.84
C ARG A 54 3.61 5.30 -18.36
N THR A 55 2.44 4.76 -18.70
CA THR A 55 1.29 5.58 -19.12
C THR A 55 0.69 6.35 -17.94
N LEU A 56 0.54 5.73 -16.77
CA LEU A 56 -0.13 6.35 -15.62
C LEU A 56 0.73 7.41 -14.91
N TRP A 57 2.02 7.15 -14.72
CA TRP A 57 2.86 8.03 -13.90
C TRP A 57 3.32 9.28 -14.63
N HIS A 58 3.30 9.28 -15.97
CA HIS A 58 3.77 10.39 -16.79
C HIS A 58 5.10 10.93 -16.27
N THR A 59 6.08 10.04 -16.05
CA THR A 59 7.41 10.40 -15.54
C THR A 59 8.15 11.21 -16.58
N LYS A 60 9.01 12.13 -16.14
CA LYS A 60 9.81 12.96 -17.06
C LYS A 60 10.84 12.11 -17.83
N HIS A 61 11.37 11.06 -17.19
CA HIS A 61 12.23 10.08 -17.84
C HIS A 61 11.65 8.67 -17.72
N ARG A 62 12.00 7.79 -18.67
CA ARG A 62 11.66 6.37 -18.55
C ARG A 62 12.41 5.78 -17.36
N PHE A 63 11.68 5.02 -16.55
CA PHE A 63 12.23 4.19 -15.49
C PHE A 63 12.48 2.77 -15.99
N GLU A 64 13.45 2.11 -15.34
CA GLU A 64 13.76 0.70 -15.53
C GLU A 64 12.96 -0.15 -14.55
N VAL A 65 12.57 -1.35 -14.96
CA VAL A 65 11.81 -2.30 -14.12
C VAL A 65 12.56 -3.63 -14.09
N SER A 66 12.76 -4.19 -12.90
CA SER A 66 13.36 -5.51 -12.73
C SER A 66 12.56 -6.35 -11.75
N GLU A 67 12.42 -7.65 -12.02
CA GLU A 67 11.76 -8.60 -11.13
C GLU A 67 12.74 -9.17 -10.10
N VAL A 68 12.26 -9.34 -8.87
CA VAL A 68 13.03 -9.91 -7.75
C VAL A 68 12.39 -11.19 -7.20
N GLY A 69 11.16 -11.51 -7.62
CA GLY A 69 10.40 -12.68 -7.16
C GLY A 69 9.34 -12.32 -6.11
N ASP A 70 8.50 -13.29 -5.73
CA ASP A 70 7.38 -13.09 -4.78
C ASP A 70 6.45 -11.91 -5.17
N ASN A 71 6.23 -11.74 -6.48
CA ASN A 71 5.50 -10.62 -7.05
C ASN A 71 6.05 -9.25 -6.57
N ARG A 72 7.37 -9.18 -6.36
CA ARG A 72 8.11 -7.95 -6.04
C ARG A 72 8.90 -7.47 -7.25
N LEU A 73 8.80 -6.17 -7.53
CA LEU A 73 9.52 -5.50 -8.61
C LEU A 73 10.30 -4.31 -8.07
N LEU A 74 11.40 -3.97 -8.71
CA LEU A 74 12.12 -2.71 -8.49
C LEU A 74 11.87 -1.77 -9.67
N PHE A 75 11.60 -0.52 -9.34
CA PHE A 75 11.46 0.58 -10.29
C PHE A 75 12.61 1.55 -10.05
N ALA A 76 13.54 1.65 -11.01
CA ALA A 76 14.68 2.55 -10.92
C ALA A 76 14.42 3.82 -11.73
N PHE A 77 14.39 4.96 -11.04
CA PHE A 77 14.12 6.28 -11.60
C PHE A 77 15.40 7.10 -11.70
N LYS A 78 15.42 8.02 -12.66
CA LYS A 78 16.53 8.98 -12.83
C LYS A 78 16.44 10.20 -11.92
N MET A 79 15.24 10.51 -11.44
CA MET A 79 14.95 11.74 -10.71
C MET A 79 14.07 11.46 -9.49
N VAL A 80 14.35 12.15 -8.40
CA VAL A 80 13.60 12.01 -7.15
C VAL A 80 12.17 12.53 -7.31
N GLU A 81 11.96 13.54 -8.15
CA GLU A 81 10.64 14.13 -8.38
C GLU A 81 9.66 13.12 -9.01
N ASP A 82 10.16 12.22 -9.86
CA ASP A 82 9.34 11.13 -10.41
C ASP A 82 8.95 10.14 -9.31
N VAL A 83 9.85 9.84 -8.36
CA VAL A 83 9.56 8.99 -7.19
C VAL A 83 8.52 9.64 -6.27
N GLU A 84 8.70 10.91 -5.91
CA GLU A 84 7.75 11.65 -5.08
C GLU A 84 6.37 11.71 -5.74
N LYS A 85 6.32 11.92 -7.07
CA LYS A 85 5.06 11.92 -7.82
C LYS A 85 4.35 10.57 -7.74
N VAL A 86 5.08 9.46 -7.88
CA VAL A 86 4.50 8.11 -7.75
C VAL A 86 3.95 7.89 -6.34
N LEU A 87 4.71 8.22 -5.30
CA LEU A 87 4.27 8.02 -3.91
C LEU A 87 3.09 8.93 -3.53
N LEU A 88 3.09 10.19 -3.97
CA LEU A 88 1.95 11.09 -3.80
C LEU A 88 0.70 10.60 -4.53
N GLY A 89 0.89 9.88 -5.64
CA GLY A 89 -0.18 9.32 -6.46
C GLY A 89 -0.88 8.09 -5.87
N GLU A 90 -0.39 7.50 -4.78
CA GLU A 90 -1.02 6.34 -4.12
C GLU A 90 -2.51 6.57 -3.77
N PRO A 91 -3.34 5.53 -3.67
CA PRO A 91 -3.01 4.12 -3.90
C PRO A 91 -2.84 3.81 -5.40
N TRP A 92 -2.04 2.80 -5.70
CA TRP A 92 -1.91 2.24 -7.04
C TRP A 92 -2.43 0.81 -7.07
N SER A 93 -3.02 0.42 -8.19
CA SER A 93 -3.48 -0.93 -8.41
C SER A 93 -3.11 -1.44 -9.79
N PHE A 94 -3.01 -2.76 -9.92
CA PHE A 94 -2.78 -3.44 -11.19
C PHE A 94 -3.69 -4.66 -11.25
N ASP A 95 -4.47 -4.79 -12.33
CA ASP A 95 -5.56 -5.80 -12.45
C ASP A 95 -6.51 -5.83 -11.23
N ARG A 96 -6.79 -4.66 -10.65
CA ARG A 96 -7.58 -4.44 -9.43
C ARG A 96 -6.95 -4.96 -8.13
N HIS A 97 -5.72 -5.46 -8.13
CA HIS A 97 -4.98 -5.78 -6.91
C HIS A 97 -4.13 -4.59 -6.45
N ILE A 98 -4.01 -4.39 -5.14
CA ILE A 98 -3.21 -3.29 -4.58
C ILE A 98 -1.72 -3.50 -4.88
N VAL A 99 -1.03 -2.40 -5.20
CA VAL A 99 0.43 -2.34 -5.33
C VAL A 99 0.97 -1.42 -4.24
N VAL A 100 1.88 -1.96 -3.43
CA VAL A 100 2.47 -1.25 -2.29
C VAL A 100 3.89 -0.86 -2.64
N PHE A 101 4.24 0.40 -2.46
CA PHE A 101 5.57 0.92 -2.74
C PHE A 101 6.34 1.21 -1.46
N GLN A 102 7.65 0.96 -1.50
CA GLN A 102 8.60 1.35 -0.46
C GLN A 102 9.85 1.91 -1.11
N ARG A 103 10.38 3.02 -0.57
CA ARG A 103 11.69 3.53 -0.99
C ARG A 103 12.75 2.49 -0.65
N TYR A 104 13.59 2.18 -1.64
CA TYR A 104 14.63 1.17 -1.51
C TYR A 104 16.00 1.82 -1.64
N ASP A 105 16.80 1.72 -0.58
CA ASP A 105 18.12 2.34 -0.48
C ASP A 105 19.25 1.39 -0.89
N THR A 106 18.92 0.18 -1.35
CA THR A 106 19.85 -0.91 -1.72
C THR A 106 20.74 -1.44 -0.58
N SER A 107 20.52 -0.99 0.66
CA SER A 107 21.31 -1.41 1.82
C SER A 107 20.69 -2.62 2.54
N THR A 108 19.36 -2.69 2.54
CA THR A 108 18.59 -3.75 3.18
C THR A 108 18.30 -4.87 2.16
N PRO A 109 18.35 -6.16 2.53
CA PRO A 109 17.86 -7.23 1.67
C PRO A 109 16.39 -7.00 1.25
N ILE A 110 16.04 -7.34 0.01
CA ILE A 110 14.69 -7.05 -0.53
C ILE A 110 13.63 -7.90 0.18
N GLU A 111 14.04 -9.06 0.69
CA GLU A 111 13.22 -9.99 1.46
C GLU A 111 12.77 -9.39 2.80
N GLU A 112 13.61 -8.54 3.41
CA GLU A 112 13.38 -7.87 4.69
C GLU A 112 12.51 -6.61 4.56
N LEU A 113 12.17 -6.18 3.34
CA LEU A 113 11.30 -5.03 3.12
C LEU A 113 9.84 -5.33 3.53
N GLU A 114 9.26 -4.38 4.24
CA GLU A 114 7.89 -4.44 4.74
C GLU A 114 6.91 -3.66 3.84
N PHE A 115 6.06 -4.40 3.13
CA PHE A 115 5.04 -3.85 2.24
C PHE A 115 3.66 -3.74 2.92
N ASN A 116 3.62 -3.25 4.16
CA ASN A 116 2.42 -3.27 5.00
C ASN A 116 1.65 -1.94 5.02
N LYS A 117 2.12 -0.87 4.36
CA LYS A 117 1.51 0.45 4.45
C LYS A 117 1.22 1.06 3.10
N VAL A 118 0.03 1.64 2.94
CA VAL A 118 -0.39 2.37 1.74
C VAL A 118 -1.14 3.63 2.15
N SER A 119 -0.98 4.68 1.37
CA SER A 119 -1.70 5.93 1.60
C SER A 119 -3.02 5.97 0.82
N PHE A 120 -4.13 6.26 1.50
CA PHE A 120 -5.47 6.47 0.92
C PHE A 120 -6.00 7.87 1.20
N TRP A 121 -6.75 8.43 0.25
CA TRP A 121 -7.68 9.52 0.56
C TRP A 121 -8.94 8.86 1.11
N ILE A 122 -9.36 9.28 2.30
CA ILE A 122 -10.51 8.70 3.00
C ILE A 122 -11.51 9.82 3.22
N GLN A 123 -12.70 9.66 2.69
CA GLN A 123 -13.84 10.53 2.90
C GLN A 123 -14.54 10.16 4.20
N ILE A 124 -14.95 11.18 4.94
CA ILE A 124 -15.56 11.10 6.26
C ILE A 124 -16.97 11.67 6.14
N HIS A 125 -17.95 10.79 6.25
CA HIS A 125 -19.36 11.06 6.02
C HIS A 125 -20.17 10.96 7.32
N ASN A 126 -21.39 11.52 7.28
CA ASN A 126 -22.33 11.58 8.40
C ASN A 126 -21.84 12.39 9.60
N LEU A 127 -20.97 13.38 9.36
CA LEU A 127 -20.67 14.41 10.34
C LEU A 127 -21.75 15.50 10.31
N PRO A 128 -22.23 15.98 11.47
CA PRO A 128 -23.00 17.22 11.55
C PRO A 128 -22.25 18.38 10.89
N TYR A 129 -22.98 19.31 10.25
CA TYR A 129 -22.37 20.42 9.52
C TYR A 129 -21.42 21.27 10.39
N SER A 130 -21.76 21.44 11.67
CA SER A 130 -20.91 22.14 12.65
C SER A 130 -19.57 21.46 12.92
N LEU A 131 -19.45 20.16 12.64
CA LEU A 131 -18.25 19.35 12.84
C LEU A 131 -17.49 19.06 11.55
N LEU A 132 -17.89 19.65 10.42
CA LEU A 132 -17.15 19.59 9.15
C LEU A 132 -15.94 20.53 9.18
N THR A 133 -15.01 20.24 10.09
CA THR A 133 -13.77 20.99 10.30
C THR A 133 -12.55 20.11 10.01
N THR A 134 -11.45 20.76 9.65
CA THR A 134 -10.17 20.09 9.39
C THR A 134 -9.67 19.33 10.62
N ASP A 135 -9.82 19.91 11.81
CA ASP A 135 -9.35 19.30 13.06
C ASP A 135 -10.09 18.00 13.37
N VAL A 136 -11.42 17.99 13.25
CA VAL A 136 -12.23 16.77 13.43
C VAL A 136 -11.83 15.69 12.41
N ALA A 137 -11.62 16.10 11.15
CA ALA A 137 -11.21 15.19 10.10
C ALA A 137 -9.83 14.58 10.41
N ILE A 138 -8.85 15.37 10.84
CA ILE A 138 -7.51 14.90 11.24
C ILE A 138 -7.63 13.92 12.41
N SER A 139 -8.35 14.27 13.48
CA SER A 139 -8.51 13.38 14.64
C SER A 139 -9.15 12.04 14.27
N LEU A 140 -10.11 12.03 13.34
CA LEU A 140 -10.70 10.79 12.82
C LEU A 140 -9.74 10.02 11.92
N GLY A 141 -8.92 10.71 11.12
CA GLY A 141 -7.88 10.10 10.31
C GLY A 141 -6.77 9.44 11.15
N GLU A 142 -6.36 10.10 12.23
CA GLU A 142 -5.32 9.62 13.16
C GLU A 142 -5.73 8.32 13.86
N PHE A 143 -7.03 8.11 14.05
CA PHE A 143 -7.56 6.83 14.52
C PHE A 143 -7.35 5.68 13.51
N ILE A 144 -7.33 5.97 12.21
CA ILE A 144 -7.15 4.96 11.15
C ILE A 144 -5.65 4.71 10.89
N GLY A 145 -4.83 5.76 10.96
CA GLY A 145 -3.39 5.66 10.69
C GLY A 145 -2.70 7.02 10.67
N LYS A 146 -1.51 7.10 10.08
CA LYS A 146 -0.75 8.36 10.05
C LYS A 146 -1.33 9.32 9.02
N VAL A 147 -1.81 10.49 9.46
CA VAL A 147 -2.37 11.52 8.59
C VAL A 147 -1.27 12.32 7.89
N PHE A 148 -1.46 12.60 6.61
CA PHE A 148 -0.68 13.55 5.83
C PHE A 148 -1.53 14.78 5.52
N ILE A 149 -1.12 15.93 6.02
CA ILE A 149 -1.85 17.18 5.77
C ILE A 149 -1.41 17.72 4.39
N PRO A 150 -2.34 17.94 3.44
CA PRO A 150 -2.00 18.52 2.14
C PRO A 150 -1.50 19.97 2.31
N LYS A 151 -0.76 20.46 1.32
CA LYS A 151 -0.29 21.86 1.32
C LYS A 151 -1.46 22.84 1.28
N ASP A 152 -2.48 22.52 0.49
CA ASP A 152 -3.74 23.25 0.46
C ASP A 152 -4.81 22.49 1.25
N THR A 153 -5.17 23.02 2.41
CA THR A 153 -6.20 22.41 3.27
C THR A 153 -7.60 22.50 2.66
N ALA A 154 -7.82 23.33 1.63
CA ALA A 154 -9.07 23.33 0.88
C ALA A 154 -9.31 21.97 0.20
N GLU A 155 -8.26 21.21 -0.13
CA GLU A 155 -8.37 19.86 -0.66
C GLU A 155 -9.06 18.89 0.31
N MET A 156 -9.10 19.20 1.61
CA MET A 156 -9.76 18.35 2.62
C MET A 156 -11.27 18.54 2.65
N ARG A 157 -11.82 19.53 1.95
CA ARG A 157 -13.25 19.82 1.95
C ARG A 157 -13.91 19.33 0.66
N GLY A 158 -14.77 18.32 0.77
CA GLY A 158 -15.47 17.69 -0.35
C GLY A 158 -16.89 18.21 -0.60
N GLY A 159 -17.27 19.35 -0.02
CA GLY A 159 -18.64 19.85 -0.04
C GLY A 159 -19.42 19.39 1.18
N ASN A 160 -20.05 18.21 1.11
CA ASN A 160 -20.84 17.63 2.21
C ASN A 160 -20.06 16.62 3.08
N PHE A 161 -18.78 16.38 2.77
CA PHE A 161 -17.89 15.52 3.55
C PHE A 161 -16.53 16.20 3.74
N MET A 162 -15.80 15.75 4.75
CA MET A 162 -14.37 16.02 4.87
C MET A 162 -13.60 14.83 4.31
N ARG A 163 -12.44 15.04 3.72
CA ARG A 163 -11.53 13.95 3.36
C ARG A 163 -10.14 14.20 3.89
N VAL A 164 -9.45 13.11 4.22
CA VAL A 164 -8.11 13.17 4.79
C VAL A 164 -7.22 12.13 4.12
N ARG A 165 -5.94 12.43 4.04
CA ARG A 165 -4.95 11.52 3.48
C ARG A 165 -4.33 10.72 4.62
N VAL A 166 -4.50 9.40 4.63
CA VAL A 166 -4.01 8.52 5.72
C VAL A 166 -3.12 7.43 5.16
N ASN A 167 -1.96 7.22 5.79
CA ASN A 167 -1.14 6.03 5.63
C ASN A 167 -1.65 4.94 6.57
N ILE A 168 -2.22 3.88 6.00
CA ILE A 168 -2.89 2.81 6.74
C ILE A 168 -2.08 1.51 6.67
N ASN A 169 -2.21 0.67 7.69
CA ASN A 169 -1.65 -0.68 7.70
C ASN A 169 -2.59 -1.64 6.95
N ILE A 170 -2.16 -2.17 5.81
CA ILE A 170 -2.97 -3.10 4.99
C ILE A 170 -2.94 -4.54 5.52
N SER A 171 -2.11 -4.81 6.54
CA SER A 171 -2.12 -6.08 7.27
C SER A 171 -3.32 -6.20 8.21
N GLU A 172 -4.13 -5.15 8.33
CA GLU A 172 -5.34 -5.10 9.13
C GLU A 172 -6.57 -4.86 8.22
N PRO A 173 -7.78 -5.27 8.64
CA PRO A 173 -9.02 -4.90 7.97
C PRO A 173 -9.20 -3.39 7.86
N LEU A 174 -9.77 -2.92 6.75
CA LEU A 174 -10.13 -1.51 6.61
C LEU A 174 -11.16 -1.08 7.67
N CYS A 175 -10.99 0.13 8.19
CA CYS A 175 -11.99 0.72 9.08
C CYS A 175 -13.18 1.21 8.26
N ARG A 176 -14.38 0.70 8.54
CA ARG A 176 -15.65 1.11 7.89
C ARG A 176 -16.20 2.45 8.39
N GLY A 177 -15.79 2.83 9.59
CA GLY A 177 -16.33 3.99 10.29
C GLY A 177 -15.98 3.96 11.77
N LYS A 178 -16.50 4.93 12.50
CA LYS A 178 -16.30 5.09 13.94
C LYS A 178 -17.59 5.58 14.58
N ARG A 179 -17.93 5.01 15.73
CA ARG A 179 -18.97 5.59 16.60
C ARG A 179 -18.37 6.79 17.34
N VAL A 180 -18.99 7.95 17.18
CA VAL A 180 -18.52 9.24 17.71
C VAL A 180 -19.63 9.86 18.54
N MET A 181 -19.27 10.37 19.71
CA MET A 181 -20.13 11.21 20.52
C MET A 181 -20.03 12.64 20.00
N PHE A 182 -21.15 13.24 19.59
CA PHE A 182 -21.20 14.61 19.09
C PHE A 182 -21.45 15.61 20.21
N ASP A 183 -22.24 15.21 21.21
CA ASP A 183 -22.50 15.94 22.46
C ASP A 183 -22.89 14.94 23.58
N GLU A 184 -23.20 15.42 24.79
CA GLU A 184 -23.49 14.58 25.96
C GLU A 184 -24.66 13.57 25.75
N HIS A 185 -25.56 13.82 24.80
CA HIS A 185 -26.78 13.04 24.59
C HIS A 185 -26.89 12.44 23.19
N ASN A 186 -25.97 12.79 22.28
CA ASN A 186 -26.04 12.41 20.88
C ASN A 186 -24.73 11.75 20.43
N ASP A 187 -24.81 10.49 20.06
CA ASP A 187 -23.76 9.78 19.35
C ASP A 187 -24.24 9.28 17.98
N GLY A 188 -23.29 8.98 17.10
CA GLY A 188 -23.64 8.50 15.78
C GLY A 188 -22.50 7.76 15.10
N TRP A 189 -22.83 7.18 13.96
CA TRP A 189 -21.89 6.45 13.14
C TRP A 189 -21.32 7.34 12.02
N VAL A 190 -20.06 7.69 12.16
CA VAL A 190 -19.28 8.36 11.12
C VAL A 190 -18.74 7.31 10.17
N SER A 191 -19.04 7.42 8.87
CA SER A 191 -18.66 6.42 7.87
C SER A 191 -17.38 6.84 7.15
N PHE A 192 -16.53 5.86 6.83
CA PHE A 192 -15.30 6.06 6.08
C PHE A 192 -15.44 5.46 4.68
N MET A 193 -15.15 6.26 3.64
CA MET A 193 -15.12 5.80 2.24
C MET A 193 -13.74 6.06 1.62
N TYR A 194 -13.11 5.04 1.05
CA TYR A 194 -11.73 5.08 0.53
C TYR A 194 -11.74 5.40 -0.96
N GLU A 195 -11.09 6.50 -1.33
CA GLU A 195 -10.98 6.91 -2.74
C GLU A 195 -10.00 6.01 -3.50
N ARG A 196 -10.42 5.57 -4.71
CA ARG A 196 -9.65 4.67 -5.58
C ARG A 196 -9.28 3.34 -4.90
N LEU A 197 -10.17 2.84 -4.05
CA LEU A 197 -10.03 1.55 -3.40
C LEU A 197 -9.98 0.42 -4.46
N PRO A 198 -8.93 -0.42 -4.48
CA PRO A 198 -8.89 -1.62 -5.31
C PRO A 198 -9.79 -2.73 -4.73
N ASN A 199 -9.71 -3.94 -5.27
CA ASN A 199 -10.42 -5.06 -4.69
C ASN A 199 -9.96 -5.29 -3.24
N ILE A 200 -10.94 -5.49 -2.37
CA ILE A 200 -10.77 -5.97 -1.00
C ILE A 200 -11.53 -7.28 -0.85
N CYS A 201 -11.17 -8.05 0.15
CA CYS A 201 -11.99 -9.15 0.61
C CYS A 201 -13.22 -8.60 1.35
N TYR A 202 -14.42 -8.86 0.85
CA TYR A 202 -15.67 -8.42 1.45
C TYR A 202 -16.07 -9.19 2.72
N TRP A 203 -15.43 -10.33 2.98
CA TRP A 203 -15.62 -11.10 4.21
C TRP A 203 -14.86 -10.51 5.40
N CYS A 204 -13.61 -10.11 5.20
CA CYS A 204 -12.72 -9.72 6.30
C CYS A 204 -12.14 -8.31 6.17
N GLY A 205 -12.36 -7.61 5.07
CA GLY A 205 -11.93 -6.21 4.88
C GLY A 205 -10.46 -6.02 4.54
N HIS A 206 -9.71 -7.09 4.25
CA HIS A 206 -8.29 -6.98 3.90
C HIS A 206 -8.07 -6.69 2.41
N LEU A 207 -7.02 -5.91 2.13
CA LEU A 207 -6.56 -5.57 0.77
C LEU A 207 -5.63 -6.63 0.15
N THR A 208 -5.21 -7.63 0.93
CA THR A 208 -4.10 -8.52 0.56
C THR A 208 -4.54 -9.81 -0.15
N HIS A 209 -5.85 -10.05 -0.24
CA HIS A 209 -6.43 -11.24 -0.87
C HIS A 209 -7.87 -11.00 -1.32
N ASP A 210 -8.36 -11.83 -2.23
CA ASP A 210 -9.74 -11.81 -2.72
C ASP A 210 -10.67 -12.71 -1.85
N ASP A 211 -11.99 -12.60 -2.04
CA ASP A 211 -12.99 -13.36 -1.26
C ASP A 211 -12.77 -14.87 -1.23
N LYS A 212 -12.43 -15.45 -2.38
CA LYS A 212 -12.21 -16.90 -2.56
C LYS A 212 -11.02 -17.41 -1.74
N ASP A 213 -10.14 -16.49 -1.37
CA ASP A 213 -8.87 -16.74 -0.73
C ASP A 213 -8.94 -16.46 0.77
N CYS A 214 -10.08 -15.97 1.24
CA CYS A 214 -10.32 -15.61 2.63
C CYS A 214 -10.46 -16.84 3.51
N GLY A 215 -9.77 -16.85 4.65
CA GLY A 215 -9.92 -17.91 5.64
C GLY A 215 -11.34 -18.08 6.18
N ILE A 216 -12.14 -16.99 6.23
CA ILE A 216 -13.56 -17.05 6.64
C ILE A 216 -14.37 -17.84 5.60
N TRP A 217 -14.21 -17.51 4.32
CA TRP A 217 -14.86 -18.20 3.21
C TRP A 217 -14.43 -19.66 3.11
N LEU A 218 -13.14 -19.95 3.22
CA LEU A 218 -12.62 -21.31 3.11
C LEU A 218 -13.11 -22.22 4.24
N ARG A 219 -13.20 -21.71 5.47
CA ARG A 219 -13.68 -22.48 6.63
C ARG A 219 -15.18 -22.78 6.59
N SER A 220 -15.97 -21.99 5.87
CA SER A 220 -17.41 -22.24 5.75
C SER A 220 -17.75 -23.34 4.72
N GLY A 221 -16.77 -23.82 3.95
CA GLY A 221 -17.02 -24.80 2.89
C GLY A 221 -17.94 -24.27 1.79
N GLY A 222 -18.02 -22.94 1.62
CA GLY A 222 -18.88 -22.30 0.62
C GLY A 222 -20.35 -22.16 1.03
N SER A 223 -20.68 -22.32 2.32
CA SER A 223 -22.06 -22.19 2.82
C SER A 223 -22.49 -20.75 3.10
N LEU A 224 -21.55 -19.80 3.17
CA LEU A 224 -21.87 -18.40 3.47
C LEU A 224 -22.57 -17.72 2.29
N SER A 225 -23.59 -16.95 2.60
CA SER A 225 -24.30 -16.10 1.66
C SER A 225 -23.65 -14.73 1.56
N ASN A 226 -23.72 -14.08 0.39
CA ASN A 226 -23.17 -12.74 0.20
C ASN A 226 -23.74 -11.69 1.18
N ASN A 227 -24.93 -11.93 1.75
CA ASN A 227 -25.54 -11.03 2.74
C ASN A 227 -24.81 -11.03 4.09
N GLU A 228 -23.97 -12.03 4.35
CA GLU A 228 -23.15 -12.11 5.57
C GLU A 228 -21.83 -11.33 5.44
N GLN A 229 -21.51 -10.84 4.25
CA GLN A 229 -20.34 -9.99 4.01
C GLN A 229 -20.44 -8.72 4.85
N GLN A 230 -19.35 -8.41 5.55
CA GLN A 230 -19.25 -7.27 6.45
C GLN A 230 -18.77 -6.00 5.74
N PHE A 231 -18.28 -6.14 4.52
CA PHE A 231 -17.73 -5.08 3.68
C PHE A 231 -18.39 -5.16 2.30
N GLY A 232 -18.25 -4.09 1.52
CA GLY A 232 -18.78 -4.06 0.17
C GLY A 232 -18.45 -2.76 -0.56
N PRO A 233 -19.04 -2.52 -1.74
CA PRO A 233 -18.69 -1.39 -2.63
C PRO A 233 -18.95 0.01 -2.06
N TRP A 234 -19.62 0.11 -0.90
CA TRP A 234 -19.94 1.36 -0.22
C TRP A 234 -18.80 1.85 0.70
N ILE A 235 -17.71 1.09 0.84
CA ILE A 235 -16.51 1.48 1.58
C ILE A 235 -15.47 2.09 0.65
#